data_AF-A0A6C0IDM1-F1
#
_entry.id   AF-A0A6C0IDM1-F1
#
_cell.length_a   1.000
_cell.length_b   1.000
_cell.length_c   1.000
_cell.angle_alpha   90.00
_cell.angle_beta   90.00
_cell.angle_gamma   90.00
#
_symmetry.space_group_name_H-M   'P 1'
#
loop_
_entity.id
_entity.type
_entity.pdbx_description
1 polymer ?
#
loop_
_entity_poly.entity_id
_entity_poly.type
_entity_poly.pdbx_seq_one_letter_code
_entity_poly.pdbx_strand_id
1 'polypeptide(L)'
;MVLSFYFNVHDPEFSSITQVVSSDPGKYTSLSYVKAPLYDSDTNVMIGYKVTTDTLQQVGDSLYYITNYSTYQILGQGTISWNGFYENTIPSHLYPVGTQLKSNIVSTSGQYLGQQGTVKLTVLPSGQRNVRVKFCAP
;
A
#
# COMPACT_ATOMS: atom_id res chain seq x y z
N MET A 1 13.63 -15.12 4.59
CA MET A 1 14.11 -13.71 4.71
C MET A 1 12.97 -12.82 5.20
N VAL A 2 13.25 -11.81 6.03
CA VAL A 2 12.27 -10.81 6.48
C VAL A 2 12.80 -9.43 6.14
N LEU A 3 11.96 -8.59 5.55
CA LEU A 3 12.24 -7.19 5.26
C LEU A 3 11.22 -6.34 6.01
N SER A 4 11.68 -5.31 6.74
CA SER A 4 10.84 -4.41 7.52
C SER A 4 11.12 -2.97 7.12
N PHE A 5 10.09 -2.21 6.78
CA PHE A 5 10.20 -0.81 6.40
C PHE A 5 8.89 -0.08 6.70
N TYR A 6 8.86 1.23 6.53
CA TYR A 6 7.65 2.01 6.63
C TYR A 6 7.57 3.11 5.57
N PHE A 7 6.37 3.68 5.42
CA PHE A 7 6.15 4.93 4.71
C PHE A 7 5.17 5.80 5.52
N ASN A 8 5.19 7.12 5.30
CA ASN A 8 4.28 8.05 5.98
C ASN A 8 3.49 8.87 4.95
N VAL A 9 2.20 9.10 5.19
CA VAL A 9 1.36 9.94 4.32
C VAL A 9 1.54 11.43 4.56
N HIS A 10 2.22 11.80 5.65
CA HIS A 10 2.62 13.18 5.95
C HIS A 10 4.05 13.46 5.49
N ASP A 11 4.69 12.51 4.81
CA ASP A 11 6.00 12.72 4.21
C ASP A 11 5.91 13.79 3.10
N PRO A 12 6.84 14.77 3.03
CA PRO A 12 6.84 15.79 1.98
C PRO A 12 6.90 15.23 0.55
N GLU A 13 7.49 14.05 0.35
CA GLU A 13 7.59 13.38 -0.95
C GLU A 13 6.42 12.41 -1.21
N PHE A 14 5.52 12.23 -0.24
CA PHE A 14 4.27 11.52 -0.47
C PHE A 14 3.42 12.29 -1.48
N SER A 15 2.96 11.59 -2.52
CA SER A 15 2.07 12.17 -3.51
C SER A 15 0.95 11.21 -3.85
N SER A 16 -0.24 11.77 -4.05
CA SER A 16 -1.42 11.06 -4.49
C SER A 16 -2.19 11.89 -5.50
N ILE A 17 -2.60 11.27 -6.60
CA ILE A 17 -3.49 11.87 -7.60
C ILE A 17 -4.75 11.01 -7.66
N THR A 18 -5.91 11.61 -7.41
CA THR A 18 -7.20 10.92 -7.44
C THR A 18 -8.05 11.45 -8.60
N GLN A 19 -8.53 10.53 -9.43
CA GLN A 19 -9.52 10.77 -10.47
C GLN A 19 -10.86 10.18 -10.04
N VAL A 20 -11.88 11.04 -9.93
CA VAL A 20 -13.25 10.59 -9.72
C VAL A 20 -13.82 10.08 -11.04
N VAL A 21 -14.28 8.83 -11.04
CA VAL A 21 -14.90 8.16 -12.20
C VAL A 21 -16.41 8.38 -12.18
N SER A 22 -17.03 8.32 -11.00
CA SER A 22 -18.44 8.68 -10.79
C SER A 22 -18.60 9.36 -9.43
N SER A 23 -19.43 10.38 -9.38
CA SER A 23 -19.84 11.09 -8.16
C SER A 23 -21.34 10.99 -7.90
N ASP A 24 -22.04 10.09 -8.60
CA ASP A 24 -23.47 9.90 -8.40
C ASP A 24 -23.73 9.40 -6.96
N PRO A 25 -24.77 9.90 -6.27
CA PRO A 25 -25.15 9.39 -4.96
C PRO A 25 -25.34 7.87 -4.98
N GLY A 26 -24.64 7.17 -4.09
CA GLY A 26 -24.69 5.70 -3.99
C GLY A 26 -23.84 4.95 -5.01
N LYS A 27 -23.09 5.65 -5.89
CA LYS A 27 -22.23 5.04 -6.92
C LYS A 27 -20.84 5.67 -7.00
N TYR A 28 -20.43 6.39 -5.96
CA TYR A 28 -19.13 7.06 -5.96
C TYR A 28 -18.00 6.08 -6.27
N THR A 29 -17.21 6.37 -7.30
CA THR A 29 -16.09 5.53 -7.73
C THR A 29 -14.90 6.42 -8.07
N SER A 30 -13.70 6.05 -7.63
CA SER A 30 -12.48 6.78 -7.94
C SER A 30 -11.29 5.87 -8.14
N LEU A 31 -10.31 6.36 -8.88
CA LEU A 31 -9.00 5.76 -9.07
C LEU A 31 -7.94 6.68 -8.48
N SER A 32 -7.05 6.17 -7.64
CA SER A 32 -5.96 6.94 -7.06
C SER A 32 -4.60 6.32 -7.39
N TYR A 33 -3.65 7.15 -7.76
CA TYR A 33 -2.25 6.78 -7.97
C TYR A 33 -1.41 7.36 -6.84
N VAL A 34 -0.78 6.51 -6.04
CA VAL A 34 0.02 6.97 -4.88
C VAL A 34 1.47 6.59 -5.06
N LYS A 35 2.37 7.53 -4.79
CA LYS A 35 3.80 7.31 -4.64
C LYS A 35 4.22 7.74 -3.24
N ALA A 36 4.96 6.88 -2.53
CA ALA A 36 5.45 7.19 -1.19
C ALA A 36 6.90 6.72 -1.03
N PRO A 37 7.77 7.50 -0.38
CA PRO A 37 9.11 7.03 -0.01
C PRO A 37 9.02 5.91 1.04
N LEU A 38 9.93 4.94 0.94
CA LEU A 38 10.09 3.83 1.88
C LEU A 38 11.36 4.04 2.71
N TYR A 39 11.23 3.87 4.01
CA TYR A 39 12.34 3.96 4.96
C TYR A 39 12.54 2.62 5.67
N ASP A 40 13.78 2.19 5.75
CA ASP A 40 14.16 1.02 6.55
C ASP A 40 13.80 1.25 8.02
N SER A 41 13.18 0.26 8.65
CA SER A 41 12.63 0.40 10.00
C SER A 41 13.69 0.53 11.09
N ASP A 42 14.91 0.03 10.86
CA ASP A 42 15.96 0.00 11.87
C ASP A 42 16.90 1.20 11.72
N THR A 43 17.16 1.62 10.49
CA THR A 43 18.15 2.67 10.17
C THR A 43 17.53 4.01 9.81
N ASN A 44 16.22 4.07 9.52
CA ASN A 44 15.54 5.27 9.01
C ASN A 44 16.15 5.83 7.71
N VAL A 45 16.87 5.00 6.96
CA VAL A 45 17.41 5.37 5.66
C VAL A 45 16.38 5.09 4.58
N MET A 46 16.24 6.00 3.62
CA MET A 46 15.39 5.79 2.46
C MET A 46 15.91 4.60 1.64
N ILE A 47 15.06 3.60 1.43
CA ILE A 47 15.40 2.37 0.67
C ILE A 47 14.62 2.22 -0.63
N GLY A 48 13.68 3.11 -0.91
CA GLY A 48 13.01 3.16 -2.21
C GLY A 48 11.61 3.75 -2.15
N TYR A 49 10.69 3.19 -2.94
CA TYR A 49 9.36 3.76 -3.12
C TYR A 49 8.25 2.70 -3.15
N LYS A 50 7.10 3.05 -2.56
CA LYS A 50 5.82 2.43 -2.87
C LYS A 50 5.22 3.15 -4.06
N VAL A 51 4.69 2.38 -5.00
CA VAL A 51 3.79 2.86 -6.05
C VAL A 51 2.52 2.00 -5.98
N THR A 52 1.34 2.62 -6.04
CA THR A 52 0.07 1.89 -6.01
C THR A 52 -0.94 2.48 -6.97
N THR A 53 -1.85 1.63 -7.39
CA THR A 53 -3.13 2.03 -7.98
C THR A 53 -4.25 1.54 -7.06
N ASP A 54 -5.07 2.47 -6.58
CA ASP A 54 -6.13 2.22 -5.63
C ASP A 54 -7.48 2.49 -6.30
N THR A 55 -8.34 1.48 -6.37
CA THR A 55 -9.73 1.63 -6.81
C THR A 55 -10.62 1.69 -5.59
N LEU A 56 -11.43 2.74 -5.50
CA LEU A 56 -12.44 2.91 -4.45
C LEU A 56 -13.81 2.89 -5.09
N GLN A 57 -14.71 2.09 -4.53
CA GLN A 57 -16.10 1.96 -4.96
C GLN A 57 -17.05 2.06 -3.76
N GLN A 58 -18.06 2.91 -3.86
CA GLN A 58 -19.18 2.96 -2.91
C GLN A 58 -20.05 1.73 -3.09
N VAL A 59 -20.32 1.03 -1.98
CA VAL A 59 -21.15 -0.18 -1.93
C VAL A 59 -22.33 -0.05 -0.95
N GLY A 60 -22.41 1.06 -0.21
CA GLY A 60 -23.52 1.44 0.64
C GLY A 60 -23.46 2.92 1.02
N ASP A 61 -24.44 3.42 1.76
CA ASP A 61 -24.60 4.86 2.08
C ASP A 61 -23.34 5.51 2.66
N SER A 62 -22.58 4.77 3.46
CA SER A 62 -21.28 5.19 4.01
C SER A 62 -20.30 4.03 4.07
N LEU A 63 -20.33 3.17 3.05
CA LEU A 63 -19.42 2.03 2.95
C LEU A 63 -18.75 2.04 1.58
N TYR A 64 -17.42 2.02 1.61
CA TYR A 64 -16.57 2.05 0.43
C TYR A 64 -15.62 0.86 0.48
N TYR A 65 -15.54 0.11 -0.61
CA TYR A 65 -14.57 -0.95 -0.79
C TYR A 65 -13.38 -0.43 -1.59
N ILE A 66 -12.17 -0.74 -1.11
CA ILE A 66 -10.93 -0.30 -1.71
C ILE A 66 -10.10 -1.53 -2.05
N THR A 67 -9.69 -1.60 -3.32
CA THR A 67 -8.67 -2.53 -3.80
C THR A 67 -7.43 -1.74 -4.14
N ASN A 68 -6.28 -2.15 -3.62
CA ASN A 68 -4.99 -1.52 -3.93
C ASN A 68 -4.03 -2.53 -4.54
N TYR A 69 -3.43 -2.17 -5.66
CA TYR A 69 -2.37 -2.90 -6.33
C TYR A 69 -1.06 -2.19 -6.05
N SER A 70 -0.30 -2.69 -5.08
CA SER A 70 0.90 -2.03 -4.58
C SER A 70 2.16 -2.73 -5.05
N THR A 71 3.15 -1.94 -5.46
CA THR A 71 4.51 -2.37 -5.74
C THR A 71 5.48 -1.60 -4.86
N TYR A 72 6.33 -2.32 -4.14
CA TYR A 72 7.48 -1.78 -3.44
C TYR A 72 8.71 -1.94 -4.32
N GLN A 73 9.32 -0.83 -4.71
CA GLN A 73 10.59 -0.80 -5.41
C GLN A 73 11.68 -0.52 -4.38
N ILE A 74 12.48 -1.53 -4.05
CA ILE A 74 13.62 -1.42 -3.13
C ILE A 74 14.87 -1.17 -3.97
N LEU A 75 15.48 0.01 -3.80
CA LEU A 75 16.60 0.49 -4.61
C LEU A 75 17.80 -0.47 -4.52
N GLY A 76 18.32 -0.84 -5.68
CA GLY A 76 19.43 -1.79 -5.80
C GLY A 76 19.08 -3.25 -5.47
N GLN A 77 17.86 -3.53 -5.00
CA GLN A 77 17.46 -4.85 -4.50
C GLN A 77 16.40 -5.52 -5.37
N GLY A 78 15.32 -4.82 -5.76
CA GLY A 78 14.28 -5.39 -6.63
C GLY A 78 12.88 -4.88 -6.32
N THR A 79 11.86 -5.60 -6.80
CA THR A 79 10.46 -5.21 -6.69
C THR A 79 9.61 -6.28 -6.01
N ILE A 80 8.66 -5.85 -5.16
CA ILE A 80 7.72 -6.72 -4.46
C ILE A 80 6.31 -6.20 -4.70
N SER A 81 5.46 -6.98 -5.37
CA SER A 81 4.08 -6.62 -5.68
C SER A 81 3.09 -7.40 -4.82
N TRP A 82 1.99 -6.76 -4.44
CA TRP A 82 0.94 -7.35 -3.62
C TRP A 82 -0.36 -6.58 -3.77
N ASN A 83 -1.47 -7.23 -3.42
CA ASN A 83 -2.80 -6.62 -3.45
C ASN A 83 -3.35 -6.53 -2.03
N GLY A 84 -4.11 -5.49 -1.73
CA GLY A 84 -4.88 -5.45 -0.50
C GLY A 84 -6.33 -5.04 -0.74
N PHE A 85 -7.16 -5.44 0.20
CA PHE A 85 -8.60 -5.20 0.19
C PHE A 85 -8.98 -4.70 1.57
N TYR A 86 -9.68 -3.57 1.64
CA TYR A 86 -10.17 -3.01 2.89
C TYR A 86 -11.38 -2.11 2.65
N GLU A 87 -12.02 -1.76 3.75
CA GLU A 87 -13.23 -0.95 3.76
C GLU A 87 -12.94 0.41 4.38
N ASN A 88 -13.71 1.42 3.98
CA ASN A 88 -13.69 2.74 4.59
C ASN A 88 -15.12 3.25 4.76
N THR A 89 -15.34 4.12 5.74
CA THR A 89 -16.64 4.74 6.00
C THR A 89 -16.77 6.14 5.38
N ILE A 90 -15.69 6.61 4.76
CA ILE A 90 -15.61 7.89 4.04
C ILE A 90 -15.00 7.64 2.65
N PRO A 91 -15.23 8.52 1.66
CA PRO A 91 -14.66 8.40 0.32
C PRO A 91 -13.16 8.71 0.32
N SER A 92 -12.35 7.83 0.90
CA SER A 92 -10.89 7.95 0.97
C SER A 92 -10.20 6.63 0.63
N HIS A 93 -9.20 6.71 -0.24
CA HIS A 93 -8.30 5.61 -0.61
C HIS A 93 -7.18 5.40 0.41
N LEU A 94 -7.14 6.17 1.50
CA LEU A 94 -6.16 5.93 2.55
C LEU A 94 -6.67 4.85 3.50
N TYR A 95 -5.78 3.93 3.89
CA TYR A 95 -6.10 2.93 4.91
C TYR A 95 -6.56 3.62 6.21
N PRO A 96 -7.69 3.19 6.80
CA PRO A 96 -8.10 3.61 8.13
C PRO A 96 -7.05 3.33 9.19
N VAL A 97 -7.06 4.10 10.27
CA VAL A 97 -6.18 3.87 11.43
C VAL A 97 -6.53 2.52 12.05
N GLY A 98 -5.49 1.74 12.42
CA GLY A 98 -5.66 0.41 12.99
C GLY A 98 -5.89 -0.70 11.96
N THR A 99 -6.02 -0.38 10.67
CA THR A 99 -6.08 -1.39 9.60
C THR A 99 -4.83 -2.27 9.64
N GLN A 100 -5.04 -3.59 9.65
CA GLN A 100 -4.00 -4.59 9.46
C GLN A 100 -4.31 -5.39 8.21
N LEU A 101 -3.44 -5.31 7.21
CA LEU A 101 -3.57 -6.10 5.98
C LEU A 101 -2.56 -7.23 5.97
N LYS A 102 -2.99 -8.38 5.45
CA LYS A 102 -2.11 -9.50 5.12
C LYS A 102 -2.45 -9.99 3.72
N SER A 103 -1.45 -10.07 2.86
CA SER A 103 -1.59 -10.60 1.50
C SER A 103 -0.38 -11.43 1.10
N ASN A 104 -0.56 -12.29 0.09
CA ASN A 104 0.54 -12.87 -0.64
C ASN A 104 1.28 -11.81 -1.45
N ILE A 105 2.58 -12.01 -1.62
CA ILE A 105 3.44 -11.19 -2.48
C ILE A 105 3.91 -12.00 -3.68
N VAL A 106 4.13 -11.30 -4.79
CA VAL A 106 4.85 -11.80 -5.96
C VAL A 106 5.97 -10.83 -6.25
N SER A 107 7.19 -11.34 -6.34
CA SER A 107 8.34 -10.52 -6.72
C SER A 107 8.70 -10.70 -8.19
N THR A 108 8.93 -9.58 -8.87
CA THR A 108 9.05 -9.50 -10.33
C THR A 108 10.44 -9.11 -10.81
N SER A 109 11.38 -8.76 -9.92
CA SER A 109 12.74 -8.37 -10.32
C SER A 109 13.77 -8.42 -9.19
N GLY A 110 15.05 -8.32 -9.58
CA GLY A 110 16.19 -8.19 -8.67
C GLY A 110 16.44 -9.45 -7.83
N GLN A 111 17.02 -9.28 -6.64
CA GLN A 111 17.37 -10.39 -5.75
C GLN A 111 16.15 -11.16 -5.23
N TYR A 112 14.96 -10.56 -5.35
CA TYR A 112 13.71 -11.15 -4.91
C TYR A 112 13.03 -11.95 -6.04
N LEU A 113 13.53 -11.93 -7.28
CA LEU A 113 12.83 -12.49 -8.44
C LEU A 113 12.35 -13.92 -8.19
N GLY A 114 11.06 -14.18 -8.44
CA GLY A 114 10.45 -15.51 -8.26
C GLY A 114 10.13 -15.88 -6.81
N GLN A 115 10.55 -15.09 -5.82
CA GLN A 115 10.19 -15.34 -4.43
C GLN A 115 8.72 -15.01 -4.16
N GLN A 116 8.11 -15.84 -3.32
CA GLN A 116 6.76 -15.66 -2.81
C GLN A 116 6.81 -15.48 -1.29
N GLY A 117 5.71 -15.05 -0.69
CA GLY A 117 5.68 -14.75 0.72
C GLY A 117 4.42 -14.01 1.13
N THR A 118 4.49 -13.37 2.29
CA THR A 118 3.39 -12.56 2.82
C THR A 118 3.87 -11.16 3.19
N VAL A 119 3.01 -10.17 2.97
CA VAL A 119 3.17 -8.82 3.49
C VAL A 119 2.20 -8.62 4.63
N LYS A 120 2.63 -7.94 5.70
CA LYS A 120 1.77 -7.39 6.73
C LYS A 120 1.94 -5.87 6.76
N LEU A 121 0.84 -5.12 6.65
CA LEU A 121 0.82 -3.66 6.81
C LEU A 121 0.03 -3.29 8.06
N THR A 122 0.52 -2.35 8.86
CA THR A 122 -0.15 -1.81 10.05
C THR A 122 -0.18 -0.28 9.99
N VAL A 123 -1.36 0.32 10.17
CA VAL A 123 -1.55 1.77 10.09
C VAL A 123 -1.56 2.39 11.49
N LEU A 124 -0.67 3.36 11.72
CA LEU A 124 -0.58 4.10 12.97
C LEU A 124 -1.35 5.44 12.89
N PRO A 125 -1.81 5.99 14.03
CA PRO A 125 -2.46 7.31 14.08
C PRO A 125 -1.57 8.45 13.55
N SER A 126 -0.25 8.30 13.61
CA SER A 126 0.75 9.29 13.15
C SER A 126 0.87 9.43 11.64
N GLY A 127 0.04 8.71 10.87
CA GLY A 127 0.19 8.63 9.42
C GLY A 127 1.26 7.64 8.95
N GLN A 128 1.97 6.97 9.86
CA GLN A 128 2.97 5.96 9.52
C GLN A 128 2.30 4.61 9.21
N ARG A 129 2.80 3.94 8.17
CA ARG A 129 2.40 2.59 7.75
C ARG A 129 3.60 1.67 7.87
N ASN A 130 3.58 0.81 8.88
CA ASN A 130 4.63 -0.18 9.10
C ASN A 130 4.36 -1.40 8.24
N VAL A 131 5.37 -1.83 7.49
CA VAL A 131 5.30 -2.93 6.55
C VAL A 131 6.33 -3.98 6.93
N ARG A 132 5.89 -5.23 6.99
CA ARG A 132 6.75 -6.39 7.18
C ARG A 132 6.50 -7.40 6.08
N VAL A 133 7.51 -7.67 5.28
CA VAL A 133 7.49 -8.68 4.23
C VAL A 133 8.24 -9.91 4.72
N LYS A 134 7.58 -11.07 4.70
CA LYS A 134 8.19 -12.36 5.01
C LYS A 134 8.16 -13.22 3.76
N PHE A 135 9.34 -13.51 3.22
CA PHE A 135 9.51 -14.42 2.10
C PHE A 135 9.46 -15.88 2.59
N CYS A 136 8.82 -16.75 1.81
CA CYS A 136 8.89 -18.19 2.00
C CYS A 136 10.35 -18.64 1.76
N ALA A 137 10.80 -19.63 2.53
CA ALA A 137 12.02 -20.34 2.15
C ALA A 137 11.75 -21.06 0.81
N PRO A 138 12.75 -21.13 -0.09
CA PRO A 138 12.65 -21.94 -1.30
C PRO A 138 12.37 -23.41 -0.97
#